data_AF-A0A1F8T318-F1
#
_entry.id   AF-A0A1F8T318-F1
#
_cell.length_a   1.000
_cell.length_b   1.000
_cell.length_c   1.000
_cell.angle_alpha   90.00
_cell.angle_beta   90.00
_cell.angle_gamma   90.00
#
_symmetry.space_group_name_H-M   'P 1'
#
loop_
_entity.id
_entity.type
_entity.pdbx_description
1 polymer ?
#
loop_
_entity_poly.entity_id
_entity_poly.type
_entity_poly.pdbx_seq_one_letter_code
_entity_poly.pdbx_strand_id
1 'polypeptide(L)'
;MEENCDDTGMTPPVWDYDHSLPPCSSVTGGYVYRGAAFPGLQGIYFYGDFCRGQLWGLRQAAGTWTNNEFLYDAAIPRPWISSFGVDEAGEIFLADHFNGIIYQINEVVR
;
A
#
# COMPACT_ATOMS: atom_id res chain seq x y z
N MET A 1 -12.44 13.09 13.11
CA MET A 1 -13.17 12.16 14.01
C MET A 1 -14.50 12.81 14.36
N GLU A 2 -15.61 12.12 14.15
CA GLU A 2 -16.95 12.63 14.50
C GLU A 2 -17.16 12.55 16.01
N GLU A 3 -17.69 13.61 16.64
CA GLU A 3 -17.80 13.75 18.09
C GLU A 3 -18.95 12.92 18.74
N ASN A 4 -19.51 11.93 18.06
CA ASN A 4 -20.68 11.19 18.57
C ASN A 4 -20.70 9.69 18.24
N CYS A 5 -19.54 9.08 18.01
CA CYS A 5 -19.40 7.63 17.92
C CYS A 5 -19.20 7.03 19.32
N ASP A 6 -20.07 6.11 19.73
CA ASP A 6 -19.80 5.22 20.88
C ASP A 6 -18.79 4.16 20.43
N ASP A 7 -17.55 4.31 20.89
CA ASP A 7 -16.43 3.41 20.59
C ASP A 7 -16.23 2.34 21.67
N THR A 8 -17.17 2.21 22.62
CA THR A 8 -17.06 1.25 23.72
C THR A 8 -16.93 -0.17 23.19
N GLY A 9 -15.81 -0.82 23.51
CA GLY A 9 -15.51 -2.18 23.07
C GLY A 9 -14.97 -2.31 21.65
N MET A 10 -14.76 -1.18 20.94
CA MET A 10 -14.12 -1.18 19.63
C MET A 10 -12.60 -1.15 19.76
N THR A 11 -11.92 -1.81 18.84
CA THR A 11 -10.46 -1.66 18.67
C THR A 11 -10.21 -0.69 17.52
N PRO A 12 -9.47 0.41 17.73
CA PRO A 12 -9.18 1.35 16.67
C PRO A 12 -8.35 0.69 15.57
N PRO A 13 -8.40 1.22 14.33
CA PRO A 13 -7.56 0.74 13.26
C PRO A 13 -6.08 0.92 13.62
N VAL A 14 -5.24 0.01 13.11
CA VAL A 14 -3.78 0.17 13.18
C VAL A 14 -3.31 1.40 12.40
N TRP A 15 -3.98 1.69 11.29
CA TRP A 15 -3.72 2.83 10.42
C TRP A 15 -5.00 3.20 9.68
N ASP A 16 -5.29 4.50 9.62
CA ASP A 16 -6.30 5.12 8.78
C ASP A 16 -5.69 6.34 8.07
N TYR A 17 -6.39 6.89 7.09
CA TYR A 17 -5.96 8.10 6.39
C TYR A 17 -7.16 8.94 5.96
N ASP A 18 -6.91 10.20 5.61
CA ASP A 18 -7.95 11.14 5.22
C ASP A 18 -8.64 10.74 3.90
N HIS A 19 -9.96 10.58 3.97
CA HIS A 19 -10.82 10.24 2.84
C HIS A 19 -11.45 11.46 2.14
N SER A 20 -11.18 12.68 2.61
CA SER A 20 -11.78 13.91 2.09
C SER A 20 -11.16 14.41 0.79
N LEU A 21 -9.99 13.89 0.42
CA LEU A 21 -9.23 14.35 -0.73
C LEU A 21 -9.83 13.80 -2.05
N PRO A 22 -10.02 14.66 -3.08
CA PRO A 22 -10.42 14.21 -4.42
C PRO A 22 -9.28 13.42 -5.11
N PRO A 23 -9.56 12.62 -6.16
CA PRO A 23 -10.88 12.39 -6.76
C PRO A 23 -11.76 11.41 -5.96
N CYS A 24 -11.14 10.43 -5.30
CA CYS A 24 -11.77 9.52 -4.35
C CYS A 24 -10.70 8.88 -3.45
N SER A 25 -11.14 8.15 -2.44
CA SER A 25 -10.31 7.40 -1.51
C SER A 25 -10.79 5.96 -1.47
N SER A 26 -9.97 5.04 -1.98
CA SER A 26 -10.36 3.63 -2.17
C SER A 26 -9.14 2.73 -2.04
N VAL A 27 -8.99 2.13 -0.87
CA VAL A 27 -7.91 1.17 -0.62
C VAL A 27 -8.20 -0.14 -1.35
N THR A 28 -7.28 -0.53 -2.22
CA THR A 28 -7.32 -1.83 -2.93
C THR A 28 -6.86 -2.98 -2.03
N GLY A 29 -6.02 -2.70 -1.03
CA GLY A 29 -5.35 -3.70 -0.20
C GLY A 29 -3.95 -4.02 -0.73
N GLY A 30 -3.40 -5.19 -0.38
CA GLY A 30 -2.13 -5.69 -0.90
C GLY A 30 -1.55 -6.87 -0.10
N TYR A 31 -0.22 -6.97 -0.02
CA TYR A 31 0.48 -8.15 0.52
C TYR A 31 1.67 -7.79 1.42
N VAL A 32 2.04 -8.70 2.32
CA VAL A 32 3.30 -8.62 3.07
C VAL A 32 4.43 -9.15 2.21
N TYR A 33 5.48 -8.36 2.03
CA TYR A 33 6.63 -8.76 1.23
C TYR A 33 7.44 -9.86 1.93
N ARG A 34 7.69 -10.95 1.19
CA ARG A 34 8.44 -12.13 1.67
C ARG A 34 9.59 -12.54 0.74
N GLY A 35 9.76 -11.82 -0.37
CA GLY A 35 10.75 -12.09 -1.40
C GLY A 35 12.20 -11.91 -0.97
N ALA A 36 13.09 -12.69 -1.56
CA ALA A 36 14.51 -12.64 -1.18
C ALA A 36 15.29 -11.55 -1.93
N ALA A 37 14.75 -11.00 -3.03
CA ALA A 37 15.48 -10.07 -3.89
C ALA A 37 15.72 -8.71 -3.24
N PHE A 38 14.79 -8.24 -2.39
CA PHE A 38 14.85 -6.94 -1.74
C PHE A 38 14.75 -7.08 -0.21
N PRO A 39 15.85 -7.42 0.50
CA PRO A 39 15.83 -7.67 1.94
C PRO A 39 15.31 -6.49 2.78
N GLY A 40 15.48 -5.25 2.29
CA GLY A 40 14.97 -4.05 2.96
C GLY A 40 13.44 -4.00 3.07
N LEU A 41 12.74 -4.73 2.22
CA LEU A 41 11.27 -4.75 2.18
C LEU A 41 10.66 -5.85 3.07
N GLN A 42 11.48 -6.74 3.64
CA GLN A 42 11.02 -7.90 4.40
C GLN A 42 10.07 -7.52 5.54
N GLY A 43 8.88 -8.11 5.52
CA GLY A 43 7.84 -7.92 6.53
C GLY A 43 7.03 -6.63 6.39
N ILE A 44 7.25 -5.81 5.36
CA ILE A 44 6.42 -4.64 5.06
C ILE A 44 5.12 -5.10 4.41
N TYR A 45 3.98 -4.64 4.94
CA TYR A 45 2.68 -4.78 4.28
C TYR A 45 2.49 -3.63 3.27
N PHE A 46 2.51 -3.97 1.99
CA PHE A 46 2.25 -3.03 0.92
C PHE A 46 0.76 -2.97 0.63
N TYR A 47 0.24 -1.75 0.51
CA TYR A 47 -1.14 -1.50 0.12
C TYR A 47 -1.25 -0.18 -0.64
N GLY A 48 -2.28 -0.06 -1.48
CA GLY A 48 -2.44 1.13 -2.31
C GLY A 48 -3.86 1.64 -2.44
N ASP A 49 -3.97 2.87 -2.91
CA ASP A 49 -5.21 3.56 -3.24
C ASP A 49 -5.44 3.55 -4.76
N PHE A 50 -6.60 3.05 -5.19
CA PHE A 50 -6.97 2.95 -6.59
C PHE A 50 -7.04 4.31 -7.29
N CYS A 51 -7.61 5.32 -6.62
CA CYS A 51 -7.97 6.61 -7.19
C CYS A 51 -6.77 7.56 -7.32
N ARG A 52 -5.85 7.48 -6.37
CA ARG A 52 -4.70 8.39 -6.26
C ARG A 52 -3.38 7.72 -6.59
N GLY A 53 -3.37 6.40 -6.76
CA GLY A 53 -2.15 5.64 -7.02
C GLY A 53 -1.11 5.77 -5.90
N GLN A 54 -1.55 6.08 -4.68
CA GLN A 54 -0.65 6.08 -3.53
C GLN A 54 -0.31 4.64 -3.18
N LEU A 55 0.97 4.37 -2.97
CA LEU A 55 1.47 3.11 -2.46
C LEU A 55 2.08 3.37 -1.09
N TRP A 56 1.71 2.57 -0.11
CA TRP A 56 2.25 2.66 1.23
C TRP A 56 2.82 1.33 1.69
N GLY A 57 3.77 1.42 2.61
CA GLY A 57 4.32 0.30 3.35
C GLY A 57 4.08 0.48 4.84
N LEU A 58 3.28 -0.41 5.41
CA LEU A 58 3.02 -0.49 6.84
C LEU A 58 3.96 -1.53 7.47
N ARG A 59 4.72 -1.14 8.48
CA ARG A 59 5.68 -2.01 9.17
C ARG A 59 5.47 -1.95 10.68
N GLN A 60 5.48 -3.12 11.31
CA GLN A 60 5.52 -3.23 12.77
C GLN A 60 6.95 -3.50 13.25
N ALA A 61 7.41 -2.72 14.22
CA ALA A 61 8.67 -2.95 14.91
C ALA A 61 8.49 -2.69 16.41
N ALA A 62 8.84 -3.67 17.25
CA ALA A 62 8.72 -3.57 18.72
C ALA A 62 7.33 -3.12 19.22
N GLY A 63 6.27 -3.57 18.55
CA GLY A 63 4.88 -3.20 18.89
C GLY A 63 4.41 -1.86 18.31
N THR A 64 5.30 -1.06 17.72
CA THR A 64 4.96 0.21 17.06
C THR A 64 4.74 0.00 15.58
N TRP A 65 3.64 0.55 15.06
CA TRP A 65 3.34 0.58 13.63
C TRP A 65 3.86 1.87 13.01
N THR A 66 4.48 1.74 11.84
CA THR A 66 5.00 2.86 11.04
C THR A 66 4.49 2.73 9.62
N ASN A 67 3.97 3.82 9.07
CA ASN A 67 3.51 3.89 7.69
C ASN A 67 4.41 4.82 6.88
N ASN A 68 4.83 4.40 5.68
CA ASN A 68 5.63 5.20 4.77
C ASN A 68 5.02 5.16 3.37
N GLU A 69 4.93 6.31 2.70
CA GLU A 69 4.57 6.36 1.27
C GLU A 69 5.78 5.99 0.41
N PHE A 70 5.58 5.09 -0.54
CA PHE A 70 6.59 4.64 -1.50
C PHE A 70 6.45 5.45 -2.78
N LEU A 71 7.59 5.88 -3.31
CA LEU A 71 7.66 6.61 -4.57
C LEU A 71 7.89 5.65 -5.74
N TYR A 72 7.30 6.03 -6.87
CA TYR A 72 7.57 5.40 -8.16
C TYR A 72 8.82 5.99 -8.79
N ASP A 73 9.45 5.22 -9.68
CA ASP A 73 10.43 5.80 -10.61
C ASP A 73 9.82 7.00 -11.35
N ALA A 74 10.61 8.04 -11.61
CA ALA A 74 10.16 9.25 -12.28
C ALA A 74 9.58 8.99 -13.69
N ALA A 75 9.94 7.88 -14.32
CA ALA A 75 9.40 7.46 -15.61
C ALA A 75 7.98 6.85 -15.53
N ILE A 76 7.50 6.51 -14.33
CA ILE A 76 6.21 5.83 -14.13
C ILE A 76 5.13 6.87 -13.78
N PRO A 77 4.08 7.00 -14.61
CA PRO A 77 2.92 7.78 -14.23
C PRO A 77 2.23 7.13 -13.02
N ARG A 78 1.53 7.93 -12.20
CA ARG A 78 0.80 7.36 -11.05
C ARG A 78 -0.20 6.30 -11.53
N PRO A 79 -0.06 5.03 -11.11
CA PRO A 79 -0.90 3.94 -11.59
C PRO A 79 -2.26 3.95 -10.90
N TRP A 80 -3.28 3.40 -11.57
CA TRP A 80 -4.56 3.12 -10.94
C TRP A 80 -4.53 1.70 -10.38
N ILE A 81 -4.08 1.59 -9.13
CA ILE A 81 -3.73 0.33 -8.50
C ILE A 81 -4.98 -0.52 -8.26
N SER A 82 -5.33 -1.41 -9.19
CA SER A 82 -6.55 -2.22 -9.10
C SER A 82 -6.33 -3.57 -8.42
N SER A 83 -5.09 -4.04 -8.37
CA SER A 83 -4.76 -5.31 -7.72
C SER A 83 -3.26 -5.39 -7.42
N PHE A 84 -2.92 -6.36 -6.58
CA PHE A 84 -1.56 -6.79 -6.32
C PHE A 84 -1.45 -8.28 -6.63
N GLY A 85 -0.23 -8.73 -6.91
CA GLY A 85 0.09 -10.13 -7.08
C GLY A 85 1.41 -10.48 -6.40
N VAL A 86 1.61 -11.75 -6.12
CA VAL A 86 2.88 -12.28 -5.59
C VAL A 86 3.30 -13.44 -6.47
N ASP A 87 4.58 -13.52 -6.82
CA ASP A 87 5.13 -14.68 -7.53
C ASP A 87 5.53 -15.80 -6.56
N GLU A 88 6.03 -16.92 -7.12
CA GLU A 88 6.53 -18.07 -6.35
C GLU A 88 7.74 -17.72 -5.46
N ALA A 89 8.48 -16.67 -5.78
CA ALA A 89 9.63 -16.21 -5.01
C ALA A 89 9.24 -15.29 -3.84
N GLY A 90 7.98 -14.86 -3.76
CA GLY A 90 7.49 -13.93 -2.73
C GLY A 90 7.68 -12.45 -3.10
N GLU A 91 8.02 -12.16 -4.35
CA GLU A 91 8.14 -10.81 -4.87
C GLU A 91 6.75 -10.24 -5.18
N ILE A 92 6.53 -8.97 -4.88
CA ILE A 92 5.21 -8.33 -5.04
C ILE A 92 5.17 -7.51 -6.32
N PHE A 93 4.03 -7.59 -6.99
CA PHE A 93 3.68 -6.82 -8.16
C PHE A 93 2.37 -6.05 -7.95
N LEU A 94 2.19 -4.94 -8.66
CA LEU A 94 0.93 -4.20 -8.70
C LEU A 94 0.44 -4.04 -10.15
N ALA A 95 -0.88 -4.02 -10.32
CA ALA A 95 -1.51 -3.88 -11.63
C ALA A 95 -2.10 -2.48 -11.80
N ASP A 96 -1.69 -1.80 -12.87
CA ASP A 96 -2.25 -0.53 -13.31
C ASP A 96 -3.43 -0.76 -14.26
N HIS A 97 -4.62 -0.39 -13.79
CA HIS A 97 -5.88 -0.70 -14.46
C HIS A 97 -5.98 -0.12 -15.87
N PHE A 98 -5.63 1.15 -16.05
CA PHE A 98 -5.87 1.85 -17.32
C PHE A 98 -4.74 1.67 -18.33
N ASN A 99 -3.50 1.52 -17.86
CA ASN A 99 -2.35 1.31 -18.75
C ASN A 99 -2.10 -0.18 -19.04
N GLY A 100 -2.69 -1.09 -18.27
CA GLY A 100 -2.52 -2.53 -18.46
C GLY A 100 -1.10 -3.02 -18.14
N ILE A 101 -0.37 -2.30 -17.29
CA ILE A 101 1.02 -2.59 -16.92
C ILE A 101 1.06 -3.25 -15.55
N ILE A 102 1.97 -4.21 -15.39
CA ILE A 102 2.30 -4.82 -14.10
C ILE A 102 3.68 -4.31 -13.68
N TYR A 103 3.75 -3.64 -12.53
CA TYR A 103 5.00 -3.10 -11.98
C TYR A 103 5.49 -3.97 -10.83
N GLN A 104 6.81 -4.12 -10.70
CA GLN A 104 7.42 -4.84 -9.58
C GLN A 104 7.71 -3.87 -8.44
N ILE A 105 7.29 -4.23 -7.24
CA ILE A 105 7.65 -3.48 -6.03
C ILE A 105 9.07 -3.88 -5.62
N ASN A 106 9.98 -2.92 -5.72
CA ASN A 106 11.33 -2.99 -5.18
C ASN A 106 11.58 -1.75 -4.29
N GLU A 107 12.84 -1.42 -3.97
CA GLU A 107 13.18 -0.23 -3.16
C GLU A 107 12.68 1.10 -3.79
N VAL A 108 12.50 1.13 -5.12
CA VAL A 108 11.77 2.16 -5.88
C VAL A 108 10.89 1.45 -6.89
N VAL A 109 9.57 1.66 -6.89
CA VAL A 109 8.67 0.91 -7.80
C VAL A 109 9.09 1.13 -9.26
N ARG A 110 9.29 0.04 -10.01
CA ARG A 110 9.75 0.01 -11.41
C ARG A 110 8.87 -0.85 -12.30
#